data_AF-A0A4V2B182-F1
#
_entry.id   AF-A0A4V2B182-F1
#
_cell.length_a   1.000
_cell.length_b   1.000
_cell.length_c   1.000
_cell.angle_alpha   90.00
_cell.angle_beta   90.00
_cell.angle_gamma   90.00
#
_symmetry.space_group_name_H-M   'P 1'
#
loop_
_entity.id
_entity.type
_entity.pdbx_description
1 polymer ?
#
loop_
_entity_poly.entity_id
_entity_poly.type
_entity_poly.pdbx_seq_one_letter_code
_entity_poly.pdbx_strand_id
1 'polypeptide(L)'
;YGASSRTSGEMQVLGLDPQKNGRDLRRKIGIVTQEDALDEAMSVVENMQMFARFLGIPKDVAKSRIDELLAFMSLTHKSNTKIQELSGGMRRRLVFVRALLSDPELLILDEPTTGLDPAVRQLIWDKVEAFKRRGRTVLLTTHYMDEAEFLCDRLVIVDNGTIKLHGAPRALINEHCPGFVAIWSKSQIQAGDGDDVASAPNRRLERATLSELAEDLKREPTQPEIIRPTSLEDVFLKVTGRELGSNA
;
A
#
# COMPACT_ATOMS: atom_id res chain seq x y z
N TYR A 1 9.05 -14.72 -11.51
CA TYR A 1 8.31 -15.17 -10.30
C TYR A 1 8.89 -16.47 -9.77
N GLY A 2 9.12 -16.52 -8.45
CA GLY A 2 10.03 -17.47 -7.78
C GLY A 2 11.30 -16.79 -7.26
N ALA A 3 11.20 -15.55 -6.75
CA ALA A 3 12.36 -14.78 -6.29
C ALA A 3 13.09 -15.47 -5.13
N SER A 4 12.37 -16.25 -4.32
CA SER A 4 12.93 -17.11 -3.29
C SER A 4 12.21 -18.46 -3.24
N SER A 5 12.93 -19.49 -2.78
CA SER A 5 12.35 -20.76 -2.37
C SER A 5 11.98 -20.69 -0.88
N ARG A 6 10.86 -21.32 -0.51
CA ARG A 6 10.49 -21.52 0.89
C ARG A 6 11.57 -22.37 1.57
N THR A 7 12.09 -21.92 2.70
CA THR A 7 13.05 -22.70 3.51
C THR A 7 12.36 -23.89 4.19
N SER A 8 11.14 -23.71 4.69
CA SER A 8 10.32 -24.74 5.31
C SER A 8 8.84 -24.32 5.32
N GLY A 9 7.95 -25.20 5.82
CA GLY A 9 6.51 -24.95 5.94
C GLY A 9 5.72 -25.18 4.65
N GLU A 10 4.43 -24.91 4.73
CA GLU A 10 3.48 -25.09 3.63
C GLU A 10 2.88 -23.74 3.20
N MET A 11 2.58 -23.59 1.92
CA MET A 11 1.92 -22.41 1.38
C MET A 11 1.04 -22.83 0.22
N GLN A 12 -0.19 -22.32 0.21
CA GLN A 12 -1.13 -22.46 -0.89
C GLN A 12 -1.63 -21.08 -1.28
N VAL A 13 -1.77 -20.85 -2.58
CA VAL A 13 -2.33 -19.64 -3.16
C VAL A 13 -3.41 -20.07 -4.14
N LEU A 14 -4.66 -19.67 -3.90
CA LEU A 14 -5.82 -20.11 -4.68
C LEU A 14 -5.93 -21.65 -4.76
N GLY A 15 -5.59 -22.34 -3.65
CA GLY A 15 -5.58 -23.80 -3.57
C GLY A 15 -4.42 -24.50 -4.28
N LEU A 16 -3.45 -23.75 -4.82
CA LEU A 16 -2.30 -24.27 -5.56
C LEU A 16 -0.99 -24.04 -4.80
N ASP A 17 -0.06 -24.99 -4.89
CA ASP A 17 1.29 -24.80 -4.36
C ASP A 17 2.14 -23.97 -5.35
N PRO A 18 2.68 -22.79 -4.98
CA PRO A 18 3.43 -21.95 -5.92
C PRO A 18 4.68 -22.61 -6.52
N GLN A 19 5.34 -23.53 -5.80
CA GLN A 19 6.52 -24.25 -6.28
C GLN A 19 6.17 -25.37 -7.26
N LYS A 20 5.02 -26.03 -7.08
CA LYS A 20 4.57 -27.14 -7.94
C LYS A 20 3.72 -26.67 -9.12
N ASN A 21 2.88 -25.66 -8.91
CA ASN A 21 1.84 -25.19 -9.84
C ASN A 21 2.10 -23.78 -10.36
N GLY A 22 3.35 -23.32 -10.36
CA GLY A 22 3.70 -21.93 -10.65
C GLY A 22 3.28 -21.42 -12.04
N ARG A 23 3.04 -22.29 -13.03
CA ARG A 23 2.53 -21.88 -14.36
C ARG A 23 1.03 -21.56 -14.32
N ASP A 24 0.24 -22.41 -13.68
CA ASP A 24 -1.21 -22.22 -13.59
C ASP A 24 -1.53 -21.02 -12.68
N LEU A 25 -0.77 -20.88 -11.59
CA LEU A 25 -0.92 -19.75 -10.69
C LEU A 25 -0.65 -18.40 -11.39
N ARG A 26 0.36 -18.33 -12.28
CA ARG A 26 0.68 -17.10 -13.06
C ARG A 26 -0.46 -16.61 -13.95
N ARG A 27 -1.37 -17.49 -14.35
CA ARG A 27 -2.56 -17.11 -15.15
C ARG A 27 -3.68 -16.54 -14.28
N LYS A 28 -3.66 -16.83 -12.97
CA LYS A 28 -4.69 -16.44 -12.01
C LYS A 28 -4.30 -15.25 -11.13
N ILE A 29 -3.02 -14.87 -11.12
CA ILE A 29 -2.51 -13.78 -10.29
C ILE A 29 -1.98 -12.61 -11.11
N GLY A 30 -2.17 -11.41 -10.60
CA GLY A 30 -1.53 -10.17 -11.06
C GLY A 30 -0.55 -9.72 -10.01
N ILE A 31 0.64 -9.25 -10.41
CA ILE A 31 1.65 -8.78 -9.46
C ILE A 31 2.12 -7.39 -9.90
N VAL A 32 2.06 -6.44 -8.97
CA VAL A 32 2.70 -5.13 -9.06
C VAL A 32 3.86 -5.15 -8.09
N THR A 33 5.08 -5.09 -8.62
CA THR A 33 6.32 -5.00 -7.83
C THR A 33 6.64 -3.55 -7.50
N GLN A 34 7.49 -3.32 -6.50
CA GLN A 34 7.99 -1.98 -6.18
C GLN A 34 8.72 -1.35 -7.38
N GLU A 35 9.49 -2.12 -8.16
CA GLU A 35 10.14 -1.66 -9.38
C GLU A 35 9.25 -1.78 -10.63
N ASP A 36 9.30 -0.75 -11.50
CA ASP A 36 8.58 -0.71 -12.77
C ASP A 36 9.31 -1.53 -13.84
N ALA A 37 8.99 -2.82 -13.96
CA ALA A 37 9.60 -3.69 -14.97
C ALA A 37 9.00 -3.49 -16.39
N LEU A 38 9.07 -2.29 -16.97
CA LEU A 38 8.54 -1.96 -18.31
C LEU A 38 9.67 -1.86 -19.35
N ASP A 39 9.42 -2.25 -20.60
CA ASP A 39 10.41 -2.06 -21.68
C ASP A 39 10.40 -0.60 -22.15
N GLU A 40 11.48 0.14 -21.88
CA GLU A 40 11.55 1.58 -22.15
C GLU A 40 11.56 1.95 -23.64
N ALA A 41 11.97 1.02 -24.51
CA ALA A 41 12.08 1.26 -25.94
C ALA A 41 10.73 1.16 -26.68
N MET A 42 9.75 0.49 -26.07
CA MET A 42 8.42 0.27 -26.65
C MET A 42 7.44 1.38 -26.25
N SER A 43 6.36 1.50 -27.03
CA SER A 43 5.17 2.26 -26.63
C SER A 43 4.35 1.53 -25.55
N VAL A 44 3.42 2.26 -24.93
CA VAL A 44 2.46 1.71 -23.97
C VAL A 44 1.72 0.49 -24.52
N VAL A 45 1.13 0.62 -25.72
CA VAL A 45 0.36 -0.46 -26.34
C VAL A 45 1.26 -1.64 -26.72
N GLU A 46 2.46 -1.38 -27.25
CA GLU A 46 3.42 -2.45 -27.61
C GLU A 46 3.85 -3.26 -26.38
N ASN A 47 4.16 -2.59 -25.26
CA ASN A 47 4.47 -3.25 -23.99
C ASN A 47 3.34 -4.19 -23.56
N MET A 48 2.09 -3.70 -23.60
CA MET A 48 0.94 -4.48 -23.16
C MET A 48 0.62 -5.63 -24.11
N GLN A 49 0.76 -5.44 -25.42
CA GLN A 49 0.58 -6.50 -26.41
C GLN A 49 1.64 -7.60 -26.26
N MET A 50 2.91 -7.23 -26.02
CA MET A 50 3.97 -8.19 -25.73
C MET A 50 3.62 -9.02 -24.49
N PHE A 51 3.17 -8.36 -23.42
CA PHE A 51 2.77 -9.05 -22.18
C PHE A 51 1.57 -9.98 -22.38
N ALA A 52 0.55 -9.54 -23.13
CA ALA A 52 -0.61 -10.38 -23.47
C ALA A 52 -0.20 -11.68 -24.17
N ARG A 53 0.79 -11.61 -25.07
CA ARG A 53 1.33 -12.79 -25.77
C ARG A 53 2.01 -13.76 -24.82
N PHE A 54 2.78 -13.27 -23.84
CA PHE A 54 3.37 -14.12 -22.80
C PHE A 54 2.32 -14.82 -21.94
N LEU A 55 1.18 -14.17 -21.71
CA LEU A 55 0.05 -14.76 -20.99
C LEU A 55 -0.79 -15.72 -21.85
N GLY A 56 -0.56 -15.77 -23.18
CA GLY A 56 -1.34 -16.58 -24.11
C GLY A 56 -2.72 -16.02 -24.41
N ILE A 57 -2.92 -14.71 -24.25
CA ILE A 57 -4.20 -14.04 -24.54
C ILE A 57 -4.32 -13.82 -26.06
N PRO A 58 -5.43 -14.24 -26.70
CA PRO A 58 -5.67 -13.98 -28.13
C PRO A 58 -5.58 -12.49 -28.48
N LYS A 59 -5.10 -12.17 -29.69
CA LYS A 59 -4.76 -10.79 -30.08
C LYS A 59 -5.97 -9.84 -30.06
N ASP A 60 -7.12 -10.32 -30.52
CA ASP A 60 -8.40 -9.62 -30.53
C ASP A 60 -8.91 -9.33 -29.11
N VAL A 61 -8.86 -10.34 -28.24
CA VAL A 61 -9.21 -10.21 -26.82
C VAL A 61 -8.26 -9.24 -26.12
N ALA A 62 -6.96 -9.38 -26.37
CA ALA A 62 -5.93 -8.52 -25.80
C ALA A 62 -6.13 -7.06 -26.19
N LYS A 63 -6.43 -6.77 -27.46
CA LYS A 63 -6.67 -5.40 -27.94
C LYS A 63 -7.82 -4.74 -27.17
N SER A 64 -8.98 -5.39 -27.12
CA SER A 64 -10.15 -4.85 -26.41
C SER A 64 -9.85 -4.64 -24.92
N ARG A 65 -9.14 -5.57 -24.29
CA ARG A 65 -8.81 -5.51 -22.87
C ARG A 65 -7.77 -4.43 -22.55
N ILE A 66 -6.79 -4.24 -23.42
CA ILE A 66 -5.80 -3.16 -23.28
C ILE A 66 -6.50 -1.80 -23.34
N ASP A 67 -7.39 -1.60 -24.31
CA ASP A 67 -8.13 -0.34 -24.45
C ASP A 67 -8.99 -0.06 -23.21
N GLU A 68 -9.69 -1.06 -22.69
CA GLU A 68 -10.47 -0.96 -21.44
C GLU A 68 -9.60 -0.61 -20.23
N LEU A 69 -8.47 -1.31 -20.05
CA LEU A 69 -7.62 -1.11 -18.87
C LEU A 69 -6.85 0.23 -18.94
N LEU A 70 -6.44 0.67 -20.12
CA LEU A 70 -5.87 2.00 -20.30
C LEU A 70 -6.89 3.09 -19.98
N ALA A 71 -8.16 2.91 -20.36
CA ALA A 71 -9.23 3.83 -19.96
C ALA A 71 -9.46 3.77 -18.43
N PHE A 72 -9.51 2.58 -17.86
CA PHE A 72 -9.67 2.36 -16.42
C PHE A 72 -8.59 3.10 -15.61
N MET A 73 -7.34 3.11 -16.09
CA MET A 73 -6.20 3.76 -15.43
C MET A 73 -5.92 5.20 -15.92
N SER A 74 -6.82 5.80 -16.71
CA SER A 74 -6.68 7.16 -17.25
C SER A 74 -5.38 7.37 -18.06
N LEU A 75 -5.04 6.39 -18.91
CA LEU A 75 -3.83 6.34 -19.75
C LEU A 75 -4.13 6.25 -21.27
N THR A 76 -5.39 6.28 -21.70
CA THR A 76 -5.75 6.16 -23.13
C THR A 76 -5.03 7.17 -24.03
N HIS A 77 -4.86 8.40 -23.57
CA HIS A 77 -4.17 9.48 -24.30
C HIS A 77 -2.65 9.27 -24.46
N LYS A 78 -2.07 8.26 -23.78
CA LYS A 78 -0.65 7.88 -23.85
C LYS A 78 -0.42 6.54 -24.54
N SER A 79 -1.44 5.95 -25.16
CA SER A 79 -1.39 4.62 -25.78
C SER A 79 -0.21 4.42 -26.75
N ASN A 80 0.12 5.45 -27.54
CA ASN A 80 1.21 5.41 -28.52
C ASN A 80 2.51 6.11 -28.03
N THR A 81 2.54 6.55 -26.78
CA THR A 81 3.73 7.20 -26.18
C THR A 81 4.75 6.14 -25.76
N LYS A 82 6.04 6.43 -25.94
CA LYS A 82 7.12 5.55 -25.46
C LYS A 82 7.16 5.53 -23.92
N ILE A 83 7.47 4.38 -23.33
CA ILE A 83 7.53 4.25 -21.87
C ILE A 83 8.52 5.24 -21.24
N GLN A 84 9.66 5.47 -21.87
CA GLN A 84 10.67 6.41 -21.38
C GLN A 84 10.13 7.85 -21.18
N GLU A 85 9.10 8.25 -21.94
CA GLU A 85 8.49 9.58 -21.91
C GLU A 85 7.37 9.71 -20.86
N LEU A 86 7.03 8.62 -20.16
CA LEU A 86 6.02 8.63 -19.10
C LEU A 86 6.60 9.14 -17.78
N SER A 87 5.83 9.95 -17.05
CA SER A 87 6.14 10.29 -15.66
C SER A 87 6.10 9.06 -14.76
N GLY A 88 6.75 9.09 -13.60
CA GLY A 88 6.74 7.98 -12.64
C GLY A 88 5.33 7.50 -12.28
N GLY A 89 4.41 8.44 -12.00
CA GLY A 89 3.00 8.09 -11.74
C GLY A 89 2.26 7.51 -12.95
N MET A 90 2.65 7.84 -14.18
CA MET A 90 2.11 7.19 -15.39
C MET A 90 2.67 5.78 -15.58
N ARG A 91 3.98 5.58 -15.36
CA ARG A 91 4.64 4.26 -15.40
C ARG A 91 4.02 3.33 -14.37
N ARG A 92 3.86 3.79 -13.13
CA ARG A 92 3.20 3.02 -12.07
C ARG A 92 1.79 2.57 -12.47
N ARG A 93 0.96 3.49 -12.99
CA ARG A 93 -0.38 3.15 -13.48
C ARG A 93 -0.35 2.12 -14.60
N LEU A 94 0.65 2.14 -15.46
CA LEU A 94 0.82 1.14 -16.50
C LEU A 94 1.22 -0.23 -15.94
N VAL A 95 2.04 -0.30 -14.89
CA VAL A 95 2.33 -1.56 -14.20
C VAL A 95 1.04 -2.19 -13.64
N PHE A 96 0.12 -1.37 -13.12
CA PHE A 96 -1.21 -1.83 -12.72
C PHE A 96 -2.04 -2.36 -13.90
N VAL A 97 -2.09 -1.64 -15.03
CA VAL A 97 -2.74 -2.13 -16.26
C VAL A 97 -2.21 -3.51 -16.64
N ARG A 98 -0.88 -3.67 -16.62
CA ARG A 98 -0.22 -4.94 -16.95
C ARG A 98 -0.63 -6.06 -16.01
N ALA A 99 -0.68 -5.80 -14.71
CA ALA A 99 -1.07 -6.80 -13.71
C ALA A 99 -2.55 -7.23 -13.85
N LEU A 100 -3.41 -6.33 -14.32
CA LEU A 100 -4.85 -6.59 -14.52
C LEU A 100 -5.16 -7.27 -15.87
N LEU A 101 -4.17 -7.36 -16.77
CA LEU A 101 -4.36 -7.90 -18.12
C LEU A 101 -4.77 -9.38 -18.13
N SER A 102 -4.39 -10.16 -17.12
CA SER A 102 -4.75 -11.58 -16.97
C SER A 102 -6.13 -11.83 -16.37
N ASP A 103 -6.87 -10.78 -15.98
CA ASP A 103 -8.09 -10.92 -15.16
C ASP A 103 -7.88 -11.67 -13.84
N PRO A 104 -6.91 -11.25 -13.03
CA PRO A 104 -6.49 -12.06 -11.91
C PRO A 104 -7.60 -12.27 -10.87
N GLU A 105 -7.64 -13.46 -10.28
CA GLU A 105 -8.42 -13.77 -9.08
C GLU A 105 -7.79 -13.11 -7.84
N LEU A 106 -6.45 -13.01 -7.84
CA LEU A 106 -5.64 -12.38 -6.79
C LEU A 106 -4.67 -11.35 -7.38
N LEU A 107 -4.77 -10.10 -6.92
CA LEU A 107 -3.81 -9.04 -7.21
C LEU A 107 -2.87 -8.88 -6.02
N ILE A 108 -1.56 -9.01 -6.24
CA ILE A 108 -0.52 -8.79 -5.24
C ILE A 108 0.13 -7.44 -5.53
N LEU A 109 0.15 -6.56 -4.53
CA LEU A 109 0.68 -5.21 -4.61
C LEU A 109 1.83 -5.06 -3.62
N ASP A 110 3.03 -4.87 -4.13
CA ASP A 110 4.22 -4.64 -3.32
C ASP A 110 4.53 -3.14 -3.26
N GLU A 111 4.24 -2.50 -2.13
CA GLU A 111 4.41 -1.06 -1.91
C GLU A 111 3.87 -0.20 -3.08
N PRO A 112 2.57 -0.31 -3.41
CA PRO A 112 2.03 0.18 -4.67
C PRO A 112 2.09 1.69 -4.85
N THR A 113 2.15 2.45 -3.75
CA THR A 113 2.03 3.91 -3.76
C THR A 113 3.26 4.65 -3.19
N THR A 114 4.35 3.92 -2.94
CA THR A 114 5.63 4.48 -2.51
C THR A 114 6.19 5.44 -3.55
N GLY A 115 6.58 6.64 -3.11
CA GLY A 115 7.15 7.68 -3.95
C GLY A 115 6.18 8.36 -4.91
N LEU A 116 4.87 8.07 -4.83
CA LEU A 116 3.86 8.75 -5.62
C LEU A 116 3.34 10.01 -4.93
N ASP A 117 2.96 11.00 -5.73
CA ASP A 117 2.25 12.17 -5.23
C ASP A 117 0.85 11.78 -4.69
N PRO A 118 0.25 12.60 -3.80
CA PRO A 118 -1.04 12.28 -3.17
C PRO A 118 -2.18 12.04 -4.16
N ALA A 119 -2.22 12.75 -5.29
CA ALA A 119 -3.32 12.62 -6.25
C ALA A 119 -3.25 11.28 -6.99
N VAL A 120 -2.06 10.84 -7.37
CA VAL A 120 -1.87 9.51 -7.99
C VAL A 120 -2.13 8.40 -6.97
N ARG A 121 -1.72 8.56 -5.71
CA ARG A 121 -2.04 7.60 -4.64
C ARG A 121 -3.54 7.38 -4.50
N GLN A 122 -4.32 8.45 -4.36
CA GLN A 122 -5.77 8.37 -4.22
C GLN A 122 -6.41 7.67 -5.43
N LEU A 123 -5.95 8.02 -6.65
CA LEU A 123 -6.43 7.36 -7.86
C LEU A 123 -6.16 5.84 -7.80
N ILE A 124 -4.97 5.41 -7.40
CA ILE A 124 -4.63 3.98 -7.28
C ILE A 124 -5.54 3.31 -6.25
N TRP A 125 -5.75 3.92 -5.09
CA TRP A 125 -6.63 3.40 -4.05
C TRP A 125 -8.06 3.18 -4.56
N ASP A 126 -8.62 4.16 -5.26
CA ASP A 126 -9.96 4.06 -5.86
C ASP A 126 -10.07 2.90 -6.86
N LYS A 127 -9.00 2.64 -7.62
CA LYS A 127 -8.95 1.54 -8.61
C LYS A 127 -8.81 0.18 -7.94
N VAL A 128 -8.01 0.07 -6.88
CA VAL A 128 -7.89 -1.15 -6.08
C VAL A 128 -9.23 -1.48 -5.42
N GLU A 129 -9.90 -0.49 -4.85
CA GLU A 129 -11.20 -0.68 -4.23
C GLU A 129 -12.28 -1.05 -5.27
N ALA A 130 -12.23 -0.44 -6.47
CA ALA A 130 -13.10 -0.84 -7.59
C ALA A 130 -12.85 -2.29 -8.04
N PHE A 131 -11.60 -2.76 -7.99
CA PHE A 131 -11.24 -4.14 -8.29
C PHE A 131 -11.76 -5.10 -7.21
N LYS A 132 -11.57 -4.77 -5.93
CA LYS A 132 -12.13 -5.53 -4.79
C LYS A 132 -13.66 -5.68 -4.89
N ARG A 133 -14.38 -4.59 -5.20
CA ARG A 133 -15.85 -4.60 -5.36
C ARG A 133 -16.36 -5.55 -6.45
N ARG A 134 -15.50 -6.01 -7.37
CA ARG A 134 -15.83 -7.05 -8.37
C ARG A 134 -15.68 -8.48 -7.82
N GLY A 135 -15.52 -8.66 -6.51
CA GLY A 135 -15.31 -9.95 -5.86
C GLY A 135 -13.90 -10.52 -6.03
N ARG A 136 -12.91 -9.66 -6.28
CA ARG A 136 -11.51 -10.06 -6.47
C ARG A 136 -10.70 -9.88 -5.19
N THR A 137 -9.67 -10.69 -5.02
CA THR A 137 -8.81 -10.63 -3.82
C THR A 137 -7.62 -9.72 -4.08
N VAL A 138 -7.25 -8.91 -3.08
CA VAL A 138 -6.03 -8.09 -3.10
C VAL A 138 -5.19 -8.44 -1.87
N LEU A 139 -3.91 -8.70 -2.10
CA LEU A 139 -2.89 -8.76 -1.06
C LEU A 139 -1.95 -7.58 -1.29
N LEU A 140 -1.80 -6.71 -0.30
CA LEU A 140 -0.91 -5.56 -0.41
C LEU A 140 0.09 -5.54 0.77
N THR A 141 1.31 -5.12 0.48
CA THR A 141 2.31 -4.72 1.48
C THR A 141 2.45 -3.20 1.42
N THR A 142 2.50 -2.59 2.60
CA THR A 142 2.65 -1.14 2.72
C THR A 142 3.20 -0.78 4.08
N HIS A 143 3.99 0.28 4.14
CA HIS A 143 4.36 0.98 5.36
C HIS A 143 3.47 2.21 5.63
N TYR A 144 2.51 2.49 4.75
CA TYR A 144 1.56 3.59 4.90
C TYR A 144 0.30 3.10 5.63
N MET A 145 0.11 3.58 6.86
CA MET A 145 -1.01 3.14 7.71
C MET A 145 -2.35 3.64 7.20
N ASP A 146 -2.40 4.83 6.60
CA ASP A 146 -3.57 5.36 5.91
C ASP A 146 -3.98 4.49 4.71
N GLU A 147 -3.02 3.96 3.96
CA GLU A 147 -3.27 2.99 2.87
C GLU A 147 -3.88 1.70 3.40
N ALA A 148 -3.28 1.14 4.46
CA ALA A 148 -3.78 -0.08 5.09
C ALA A 148 -5.17 0.13 5.69
N GLU A 149 -5.43 1.25 6.35
CA GLU A 149 -6.74 1.59 6.89
C GLU A 149 -7.81 1.74 5.81
N PHE A 150 -7.46 2.35 4.67
CA PHE A 150 -8.40 2.59 3.58
C PHE A 150 -8.70 1.32 2.77
N LEU A 151 -7.68 0.52 2.44
CA LEU A 151 -7.82 -0.59 1.49
C LEU A 151 -8.06 -1.96 2.14
N CYS A 152 -7.65 -2.18 3.39
CA CYS A 152 -7.65 -3.52 3.96
C CYS A 152 -8.93 -3.84 4.74
N ASP A 153 -9.58 -4.95 4.38
CA ASP A 153 -10.65 -5.53 5.21
C ASP A 153 -10.07 -6.22 6.47
N ARG A 154 -8.82 -6.67 6.36
CA ARG A 154 -7.99 -7.21 7.43
C ARG A 154 -6.51 -6.97 7.13
N LEU A 155 -5.71 -6.84 8.17
CA LEU A 155 -4.26 -6.68 8.05
C LEU A 155 -3.50 -7.54 9.04
N VAL A 156 -2.20 -7.65 8.81
CA VAL A 156 -1.23 -8.30 9.70
C VAL A 156 -0.07 -7.31 9.88
N ILE A 157 0.21 -6.94 11.12
CA ILE A 157 1.39 -6.15 11.47
C ILE A 157 2.54 -7.12 11.70
N VAL A 158 3.59 -7.00 10.90
CA VAL A 158 4.81 -7.81 11.00
C VAL A 158 5.95 -6.92 11.46
N ASP A 159 6.70 -7.39 12.47
CA ASP A 159 7.92 -6.74 12.94
C ASP A 159 8.97 -7.81 13.28
N ASN A 160 10.20 -7.61 12.80
CA ASN A 160 11.33 -8.53 12.93
C ASN A 160 10.98 -9.99 12.57
N GLY A 161 10.23 -10.18 11.48
CA GLY A 161 9.81 -11.51 10.98
C GLY A 161 8.73 -12.20 11.81
N THR A 162 8.16 -11.51 12.80
CA THR A 162 7.10 -12.04 13.68
C THR A 162 5.80 -11.27 13.49
N ILE A 163 4.67 -11.98 13.52
CA ILE A 163 3.34 -11.34 13.54
C ILE A 163 3.14 -10.74 14.94
N LYS A 164 2.94 -9.43 15.00
CA LYS A 164 2.63 -8.72 16.24
C LYS A 164 1.14 -8.59 16.47
N LEU A 165 0.40 -8.32 15.39
CA LEU A 165 -1.02 -8.04 15.44
C LEU A 165 -1.71 -8.49 14.15
N HIS A 166 -2.98 -8.86 14.24
CA HIS A 166 -3.80 -9.13 13.05
C HIS A 166 -5.27 -8.82 13.35
N GLY A 167 -6.01 -8.36 12.35
CA GLY A 167 -7.42 -8.02 12.51
C GLY A 167 -7.92 -7.01 11.49
N ALA A 168 -9.20 -6.64 11.60
CA ALA A 168 -9.74 -5.53 10.82
C ALA A 168 -9.20 -4.20 11.37
N PRO A 169 -8.77 -3.23 10.52
CA PRO A 169 -8.11 -2.00 10.98
C PRO A 169 -8.89 -1.28 12.09
N ARG A 170 -10.21 -1.11 11.91
CA ARG A 170 -11.08 -0.44 12.89
C ARG A 170 -11.21 -1.21 14.20
N ALA A 171 -11.20 -2.54 14.16
CA ALA A 171 -11.24 -3.34 15.38
C ALA A 171 -9.94 -3.16 16.18
N LEU A 172 -8.80 -3.16 15.50
CA LEU A 172 -7.49 -2.97 16.10
C LEU A 172 -7.35 -1.58 16.73
N ILE A 173 -7.83 -0.53 16.06
CA ILE A 173 -7.85 0.84 16.62
C ILE A 173 -8.70 0.88 17.90
N ASN A 174 -9.91 0.34 17.85
CA ASN A 174 -10.82 0.35 19.01
C ASN A 174 -10.28 -0.46 20.20
N GLU A 175 -9.58 -1.56 19.94
CA GLU A 175 -9.02 -2.44 20.98
C GLU A 175 -7.78 -1.82 21.62
N HIS A 176 -6.85 -1.27 20.82
CA HIS A 176 -5.55 -0.87 21.33
C HIS A 176 -5.42 0.62 21.61
N CYS A 177 -6.05 1.48 20.81
CA CYS A 177 -5.92 2.93 20.90
C CYS A 177 -7.29 3.58 20.67
N PRO A 178 -8.31 3.40 21.53
CA PRO A 178 -9.59 4.05 21.32
C PRO A 178 -9.51 5.56 21.61
N GLY A 179 -10.16 6.38 20.78
CA GLY A 179 -10.42 7.78 21.06
C GLY A 179 -9.60 8.76 20.22
N PHE A 180 -8.85 9.64 20.89
CA PHE A 180 -8.19 10.79 20.29
C PHE A 180 -6.74 10.89 20.77
N VAL A 181 -5.89 11.44 19.90
CA VAL A 181 -4.49 11.69 20.18
C VAL A 181 -4.15 13.15 19.90
N ALA A 182 -3.43 13.76 20.85
CA ALA A 182 -2.73 15.02 20.66
C ALA A 182 -1.23 14.74 20.44
N ILE A 183 -0.62 15.38 19.44
CA ILE A 183 0.78 15.16 19.05
C ILE A 183 1.52 16.49 19.07
N TRP A 184 2.67 16.50 19.75
CA TRP A 184 3.63 17.59 19.75
C TRP A 184 4.88 17.15 19.00
N SER A 185 5.36 18.01 18.11
CA SER A 185 6.62 17.78 17.41
C SER A 185 7.81 17.92 18.35
N LYS A 186 8.94 17.33 17.98
CA LYS A 186 10.23 17.50 18.68
C LYS A 186 10.57 18.98 18.90
N SER A 187 10.32 19.83 17.90
CA SER A 187 10.57 21.27 17.97
C SER A 187 9.73 22.00 19.03
N GLN A 188 8.54 21.51 19.36
CA GLN A 188 7.70 22.10 20.40
C GLN A 188 8.09 21.67 21.82
N ILE A 189 8.68 20.48 21.96
CA ILE A 189 9.06 19.90 23.25
C ILE A 189 10.31 20.61 23.81
N GLN A 190 11.19 21.12 22.94
CA GLN A 190 12.52 21.62 23.29
C GLN A 190 12.65 23.14 23.48
N ALA A 191 11.57 23.89 23.70
CA ALA A 191 11.68 25.27 24.20
C ALA A 191 12.19 25.35 25.67
N GLY A 192 12.86 24.30 26.21
CA GLY A 192 13.15 24.17 27.64
C GLY A 192 14.40 23.43 28.12
N ASP A 193 15.13 22.58 27.36
CA ASP A 193 16.44 22.05 27.82
C ASP A 193 17.19 21.27 26.71
N GLY A 194 18.53 21.29 26.78
CA GLY A 194 19.46 20.89 25.72
C GLY A 194 19.78 19.39 25.55
N ASP A 195 20.46 19.14 24.42
CA ASP A 195 21.15 17.96 23.87
C ASP A 195 20.37 16.68 23.48
N ASP A 196 20.67 16.19 22.26
CA ASP A 196 20.15 15.03 21.51
C ASP A 196 18.77 15.12 20.80
N VAL A 197 18.61 16.17 19.97
CA VAL A 197 17.40 16.49 19.19
C VAL A 197 17.00 15.44 18.13
N ALA A 198 17.95 14.71 17.56
CA ALA A 198 17.67 13.90 16.37
C ALA A 198 16.90 12.60 16.68
N SER A 199 17.08 12.02 17.88
CA SER A 199 16.63 10.65 18.18
C SER A 199 15.39 10.52 19.07
N ALA A 200 14.92 11.59 19.74
CA ALA A 200 13.75 11.50 20.62
C ALA A 200 12.43 11.39 19.82
N PRO A 201 11.46 10.52 20.18
CA PRO A 201 10.18 10.40 19.47
C PRO A 201 9.24 11.60 19.73
N ASN A 202 8.24 11.80 18.87
CA ASN A 202 7.21 12.82 19.11
C ASN A 202 6.44 12.52 20.42
N ARG A 203 6.07 13.56 21.17
CA ARG A 203 5.24 13.39 22.38
C ARG A 203 3.78 13.25 21.98
N ARG A 204 3.11 12.28 22.61
CA ARG A 204 1.73 11.89 22.28
C ARG A 204 0.92 11.76 23.56
N LEU A 205 -0.32 12.24 23.52
CA LEU A 205 -1.28 12.11 24.62
C LEU A 205 -2.58 11.53 24.07
N GLU A 206 -2.90 10.30 24.50
CA GLU A 206 -4.10 9.57 24.10
C GLU A 206 -5.19 9.66 25.16
N ARG A 207 -6.44 9.90 24.76
CA ARG A 207 -7.63 9.84 25.63
C ARG A 207 -8.81 9.23 24.91
N ALA A 208 -9.71 8.60 25.67
CA ALA A 208 -10.87 7.93 25.10
C ALA A 208 -11.87 8.94 24.50
N THR A 209 -11.94 10.15 25.06
CA THR A 209 -12.85 11.21 24.59
C THR A 209 -12.12 12.54 24.34
N LEU A 210 -12.67 13.37 23.46
CA LEU A 210 -12.18 14.74 23.24
C LEU A 210 -12.29 15.60 24.50
N SER A 211 -13.28 15.37 25.36
CA SER A 211 -13.46 16.13 26.60
C SER A 211 -12.33 15.85 27.58
N GLU A 212 -11.99 14.58 27.80
CA GLU A 212 -10.84 14.17 28.60
C GLU A 212 -9.54 14.75 28.03
N LEU A 213 -9.35 14.66 26.71
CA LEU A 213 -8.18 15.23 26.05
C LEU A 213 -8.11 16.74 26.28
N ALA A 214 -9.21 17.46 26.07
CA ALA A 214 -9.27 18.90 26.25
C ALA A 214 -9.02 19.34 27.70
N GLU A 215 -9.43 18.55 28.70
CA GLU A 215 -9.13 18.84 30.10
C GLU A 215 -7.65 18.75 30.42
N ASP A 216 -6.97 17.72 29.91
CA ASP A 216 -5.53 17.59 30.12
C ASP A 216 -4.74 18.62 29.31
N LEU A 217 -5.18 18.96 28.09
CA LEU A 217 -4.56 20.02 27.29
C LEU A 217 -4.60 21.40 27.95
N LYS A 218 -5.53 21.67 28.88
CA LYS A 218 -5.52 22.92 29.68
C LYS A 218 -4.33 23.01 30.64
N ARG A 219 -3.76 21.87 31.02
CA ARG A 219 -2.61 21.76 31.93
C ARG A 219 -1.28 21.71 31.18
N GLU A 220 -1.32 21.55 29.86
CA GLU A 220 -0.13 21.48 29.03
C GLU A 220 0.45 22.87 28.78
N PRO A 221 1.78 23.05 28.89
CA PRO A 221 2.43 24.34 28.69
C PRO A 221 2.43 24.78 27.21
N THR A 222 2.32 23.83 26.28
CA THR A 222 2.34 24.08 24.84
C THR A 222 1.14 23.42 24.16
N GLN A 223 0.61 24.07 23.12
CA GLN A 223 -0.47 23.49 22.32
C GLN A 223 0.09 22.44 21.35
N PRO A 224 -0.61 21.30 21.17
CA PRO A 224 -0.22 20.29 20.19
C PRO A 224 -0.36 20.83 18.77
N GLU A 225 0.48 20.36 17.85
CA GLU A 225 0.34 20.66 16.41
C GLU A 225 -0.85 19.94 15.80
N ILE A 226 -1.10 18.71 16.28
CA ILE A 226 -2.11 17.83 15.71
C ILE A 226 -2.99 17.32 16.84
N ILE A 227 -4.30 17.47 16.66
CA ILE A 227 -5.33 16.77 17.44
C ILE A 227 -6.19 16.01 16.43
N ARG A 228 -6.25 14.69 16.55
CA ARG A 228 -7.04 13.84 15.64
C ARG A 228 -7.62 12.62 16.36
N PRO A 229 -8.63 11.94 15.79
CA PRO A 229 -8.96 10.59 16.19
C PRO A 229 -7.72 9.69 16.08
N THR A 230 -7.68 8.64 16.89
CA THR A 230 -6.66 7.61 16.76
C THR A 230 -6.80 6.83 15.46
N SER A 231 -5.66 6.34 14.98
CA SER A 231 -5.48 5.64 13.72
C SER A 231 -4.61 4.40 13.91
N LEU A 232 -4.44 3.62 12.85
CA LEU A 232 -3.59 2.44 12.83
C LEU A 232 -2.12 2.79 13.04
N GLU A 233 -1.70 4.02 12.71
CA GLU A 233 -0.38 4.52 13.09
C GLU A 233 -0.17 4.48 14.61
N ASP A 234 -1.19 4.86 15.39
CA ASP A 234 -1.12 4.83 16.85
C ASP A 234 -1.03 3.39 17.38
N VAL A 235 -1.80 2.49 16.78
CA VAL A 235 -1.76 1.06 17.10
C VAL A 235 -0.37 0.49 16.80
N PHE A 236 0.19 0.80 15.62
CA PHE A 236 1.50 0.35 15.22
C PHE A 236 2.56 0.81 16.22
N LEU A 237 2.57 2.11 16.56
CA LEU A 237 3.49 2.69 17.53
C LEU A 237 3.40 2.03 18.90
N LYS A 238 2.17 1.78 19.38
CA LYS A 238 1.94 1.14 20.67
C LYS A 238 2.42 -0.31 20.71
N VAL A 239 2.28 -1.03 19.60
CA VAL A 239 2.63 -2.45 19.50
C VAL A 239 4.12 -2.68 19.22
N THR A 240 4.76 -1.80 18.44
CA THR A 240 6.17 -1.96 18.04
C THR A 240 7.14 -1.09 18.84
N GLY A 241 6.65 -0.02 19.48
CA GLY A 241 7.47 0.96 20.19
C GLY A 241 8.35 1.83 19.29
N ARG A 242 8.11 1.85 17.96
CA ARG A 242 8.95 2.57 16.98
C ARG A 242 8.11 3.34 15.98
N GLU A 243 8.55 4.57 15.66
CA GLU A 243 8.02 5.37 14.55
C GLU A 243 8.29 4.70 13.20
N LEU A 244 7.33 4.82 12.29
CA LEU A 244 7.49 4.35 10.91
C LEU A 244 8.58 5.19 10.23
N GLY A 245 9.56 4.52 9.62
CA GLY A 245 10.67 5.17 8.92
C GLY A 245 11.87 5.52 9.80
N SER A 246 11.93 5.09 11.07
CA SER A 246 13.08 5.36 11.96
C SER A 246 14.31 4.48 11.68
N ASN A 247 14.38 3.80 10.55
CA ASN A 247 15.57 3.14 9.99
C ASN A 247 15.39 3.04 8.47
N ALA A 248 15.92 4.04 7.76
CA ALA A 248 16.32 3.95 6.36
C ALA A 248 17.72 4.59 6.25
#